data_AF-A0A7Y5U910-F1
#
_entry.id   AF-A0A7Y5U910-F1
#
_cell.length_a   1.000
_cell.length_b   1.000
_cell.length_c   1.000
_cell.angle_alpha   90.00
_cell.angle_beta   90.00
_cell.angle_gamma   90.00
#
_symmetry.space_group_name_H-M   'P 1'
#
loop_
_entity.id
_entity.type
_entity.pdbx_description
1 polymer ?
#
loop_
_entity_poly.entity_id
_entity_poly.type
_entity_poly.pdbx_seq_one_letter_code
_entity_poly.pdbx_strand_id
1 'polypeptide(L)'
;MYVCCCIGVTDKTIRAAIDEGATTVQEVTRCTRAGSRCGSCRPEIASMLVAQGFAAAAVGFVAPRRLPMVMAPSRTQHAHGHAHEAEHAGDRSAA
;
A
#
# COMPACT_ATOMS: atom_id res chain seq x y z
N MET A 1 -4.90 5.99 -23.82
CA MET A 1 -4.77 6.91 -22.68
C MET A 1 -3.35 6.91 -22.11
N TYR A 2 -2.93 7.97 -21.42
CA TYR A 2 -1.69 7.91 -20.62
C TYR A 2 -1.93 7.10 -19.35
N VAL A 3 -1.06 6.13 -19.10
CA VAL A 3 -1.08 5.32 -17.88
C VAL A 3 -0.04 5.86 -16.88
N CYS A 4 1.15 6.26 -17.36
CA CYS A 4 2.16 6.89 -16.52
C CYS A 4 2.37 8.36 -16.92
N CYS A 5 1.75 9.30 -16.21
CA CYS A 5 1.90 10.73 -16.48
C CYS A 5 3.31 11.28 -16.17
N CYS A 6 4.07 10.63 -15.28
CA CYS A 6 5.41 11.08 -14.92
C CYS A 6 6.44 10.91 -16.05
N ILE A 7 6.27 9.87 -16.85
CA ILE A 7 7.20 9.50 -17.94
C ILE A 7 6.55 9.73 -19.31
N GLY A 8 5.22 9.85 -19.39
CA GLY A 8 4.49 9.97 -20.64
C GLY A 8 4.23 8.64 -21.33
N VAL A 9 4.05 7.55 -20.57
CA VAL A 9 3.80 6.21 -21.13
C VAL A 9 2.31 5.98 -21.32
N THR A 10 1.93 5.52 -22.51
CA THR A 10 0.54 5.22 -22.88
C THR A 10 0.19 3.75 -22.64
N ASP A 11 -1.11 3.48 -22.57
CA ASP A 11 -1.65 2.11 -22.57
C ASP A 11 -1.17 1.29 -23.77
N LYS A 12 -1.07 1.91 -24.95
CA LYS A 12 -0.53 1.26 -26.16
C LYS A 12 0.92 0.79 -25.96
N THR A 13 1.75 1.62 -25.33
CA THR A 13 3.15 1.29 -25.05
C THR A 13 3.27 0.14 -24.06
N ILE A 14 2.40 0.14 -23.03
CA ILE A 14 2.37 -0.95 -22.05
C ILE A 14 1.91 -2.25 -22.69
N ARG A 15 0.85 -2.23 -23.52
CA ARG A 15 0.40 -3.42 -24.25
C ARG A 15 1.50 -3.97 -25.16
N ALA A 16 2.18 -3.11 -25.91
CA ALA A 16 3.31 -3.53 -26.74
C ALA A 16 4.41 -4.23 -25.90
N ALA A 17 4.77 -3.69 -24.73
CA ALA A 17 5.73 -4.34 -23.84
C ALA A 17 5.24 -5.70 -23.32
N ILE A 18 3.94 -5.85 -23.07
CA ILE A 18 3.35 -7.14 -22.67
C ILE A 18 3.37 -8.13 -23.84
N ASP A 19 3.01 -7.69 -25.04
CA ASP A 19 3.05 -8.50 -26.27
C ASP A 19 4.49 -8.93 -26.62
N GLU A 20 5.48 -8.11 -26.27
CA GLU A 20 6.92 -8.42 -26.37
C GLU A 20 7.43 -9.36 -25.25
N GLY A 21 6.58 -9.72 -24.29
CA GLY A 21 6.86 -10.73 -23.27
C GLY A 21 7.03 -10.22 -21.84
N ALA A 22 6.71 -8.97 -21.53
CA ALA A 22 6.68 -8.51 -20.15
C ALA A 22 5.48 -9.12 -19.41
N THR A 23 5.75 -9.91 -18.37
CA THR A 23 4.74 -10.64 -17.59
C THR A 23 4.56 -10.07 -16.17
N THR A 24 5.46 -9.18 -15.75
CA THR A 24 5.44 -8.54 -14.44
C THR A 24 5.51 -7.02 -14.53
N VAL A 25 5.05 -6.32 -13.48
CA VAL A 25 5.16 -4.86 -13.40
C VAL A 25 6.62 -4.39 -13.47
N GLN A 26 7.55 -5.14 -12.87
CA GLN A 26 8.98 -4.87 -12.96
C GLN A 26 9.49 -4.96 -14.41
N GLU A 27 9.10 -5.97 -15.17
CA GLU A 27 9.48 -6.11 -16.58
C GLU A 27 8.90 -4.98 -17.43
N VAL A 28 7.62 -4.64 -17.25
CA VAL A 28 7.03 -3.47 -17.91
C VAL A 28 7.78 -2.19 -17.54
N THR A 29 8.18 -2.04 -16.27
CA THR A 29 8.99 -0.89 -15.81
C THR A 29 10.35 -0.87 -16.49
N ARG A 30 10.99 -2.02 -16.67
CA ARG A 30 12.29 -2.14 -17.36
C ARG A 30 12.17 -1.76 -18.84
N CYS A 31 11.11 -2.18 -19.53
CA CYS A 31 10.92 -1.90 -20.95
C CYS A 31 10.48 -0.45 -21.22
N THR A 32 9.61 0.10 -20.38
CA THR A 32 8.91 1.36 -20.68
C THR A 32 9.26 2.53 -19.74
N ARG A 33 9.95 2.25 -18.64
CA ARG A 33 10.17 3.15 -17.48
C ARG A 33 8.88 3.55 -16.73
N ALA A 34 7.70 3.08 -17.14
CA ALA A 34 6.47 3.32 -16.40
C ALA A 34 6.57 2.75 -14.99
N GLY A 35 6.18 3.53 -13.98
CA GLY A 35 6.25 3.10 -12.57
C GLY A 35 7.60 3.35 -11.88
N SER A 36 8.63 3.83 -12.58
CA SER A 36 9.96 4.07 -12.00
C SER A 36 10.10 5.38 -11.19
N ARG A 37 9.08 6.26 -11.21
CA ARG A 37 9.10 7.56 -10.51
C ARG A 37 8.17 7.55 -9.30
N CYS A 38 6.95 8.06 -9.40
CA CYS A 38 6.01 8.11 -8.28
C CYS A 38 5.34 6.75 -7.98
N GLY A 39 5.36 5.81 -8.93
CA GLY A 39 4.76 4.49 -8.78
C GLY A 39 3.23 4.42 -8.83
N SER A 40 2.51 5.54 -8.94
CA SER A 40 1.04 5.56 -8.88
C SER A 40 0.34 4.78 -10.00
N CYS A 41 1.04 4.55 -11.12
CA CYS A 41 0.52 3.77 -12.24
C CYS A 41 0.75 2.25 -12.11
N ARG A 42 1.49 1.79 -11.09
CA ARG A 42 1.81 0.35 -10.90
C ARG A 42 0.56 -0.52 -10.70
N PRO A 43 -0.49 -0.10 -9.96
CA PRO A 43 -1.74 -0.86 -9.87
C PRO A 43 -2.43 -1.01 -11.22
N GLU A 44 -2.47 0.05 -12.04
CA GLU A 44 -3.06 0.01 -13.38
C GLU A 44 -2.29 -0.94 -14.31
N ILE A 45 -0.96 -0.89 -14.28
CA ILE A 45 -0.10 -1.82 -15.03
C ILE A 45 -0.38 -3.28 -14.60
N ALA A 46 -0.54 -3.54 -13.30
CA ALA A 46 -0.89 -4.87 -12.81
C ALA A 46 -2.27 -5.34 -13.32
N SER A 47 -3.28 -4.45 -13.33
CA SER A 47 -4.59 -4.75 -13.90
C SER A 47 -4.51 -5.11 -15.40
N MET A 48 -3.67 -4.41 -16.17
CA MET A 48 -3.45 -4.72 -17.58
C MET A 48 -2.80 -6.10 -17.79
N LEU A 49 -1.87 -6.49 -16.92
CA LEU A 49 -1.24 -7.82 -16.95
C LEU A 49 -2.24 -8.94 -16.63
N VAL A 50 -3.07 -8.74 -15.60
CA VAL A 50 -4.14 -9.70 -15.23
C VAL A 50 -5.16 -9.85 -16.35
N ALA A 51 -5.53 -8.75 -17.01
CA ALA A 51 -6.43 -8.79 -18.17
C ALA A 51 -5.88 -9.62 -19.34
N GLN A 52 -4.55 -9.79 -19.42
CA GLN A 52 -3.86 -10.62 -20.41
C GLN A 52 -3.53 -12.04 -19.91
N GLY A 53 -4.00 -12.43 -18.71
CA GLY A 53 -3.84 -13.77 -18.16
C GLY A 53 -2.56 -13.98 -17.32
N PHE A 54 -1.81 -12.92 -17.02
CA PHE A 54 -0.65 -13.02 -16.14
C PHE A 54 -1.04 -12.86 -14.67
N ALA A 55 -0.41 -13.63 -13.78
CA ALA A 55 -0.63 -13.49 -12.35
C ALA A 55 -0.04 -12.17 -11.83
N ALA A 56 -0.85 -11.38 -11.12
CA ALA A 56 -0.37 -10.18 -10.44
C ALA A 56 0.52 -10.56 -9.24
N ALA A 57 1.83 -10.73 -9.46
CA ALA A 57 2.78 -10.78 -8.36
C ALA A 57 2.69 -9.48 -7.56
N ALA A 58 2.45 -9.60 -6.26
CA ALA A 58 2.02 -8.53 -5.35
C ALA A 58 2.74 -7.19 -5.59
N VAL A 59 2.00 -6.22 -6.12
CA VAL A 59 2.45 -4.83 -6.16
C VAL A 59 2.45 -4.29 -4.73
N GLY A 60 3.63 -4.20 -4.13
CA GLY A 60 3.82 -3.57 -2.83
C GLY A 60 3.15 -2.20 -2.79
N PHE A 61 2.08 -2.11 -2.01
CA PHE A 61 1.37 -0.89 -1.68
C PHE A 61 2.35 0.08 -1.02
N VAL A 62 2.81 1.09 -1.76
CA VAL A 62 3.45 2.27 -1.17
C VAL A 62 2.34 3.25 -0.87
N ALA A 63 1.93 3.29 0.40
CA ALA A 63 1.07 4.33 0.94
C ALA A 63 1.61 5.72 0.55
N PRO A 64 0.75 6.71 0.23
CA PRO A 64 1.22 8.05 -0.14
C PRO A 64 2.01 8.69 1.01
N ARG A 65 3.14 9.35 0.69
CA ARG A 65 3.99 10.13 1.64
C ARG A 65 3.32 11.41 2.17
N ARG A 66 1.98 11.49 2.16
CA ARG A 66 1.20 12.58 2.73
C ARG A 66 0.14 11.99 3.65
N LEU A 67 0.58 11.61 4.85
CA LEU A 67 -0.29 11.56 6.01
C LEU A 67 -0.71 13.02 6.30
N PRO A 68 -1.99 13.40 6.20
CA PRO A 68 -2.46 14.63 6.80
C PRO A 68 -2.34 14.49 8.33
N MET A 69 -1.96 15.59 8.97
CA MET A 69 -1.83 15.78 10.41
C MET A 69 -2.62 14.78 11.26
N VAL A 70 -1.92 13.90 11.97
CA VAL A 70 -2.40 13.50 13.29
C VAL A 70 -2.55 14.79 14.08
N MET A 71 -3.79 15.21 14.33
CA MET A 71 -4.08 16.08 15.45
C MET A 71 -3.67 15.27 16.68
N ALA A 72 -2.44 15.48 17.14
CA ALA A 72 -2.03 15.04 18.47
C ALA A 72 -3.09 15.55 19.45
N PRO A 73 -3.63 14.72 20.35
CA PRO A 73 -4.53 15.22 21.37
C PRO A 73 -3.78 16.30 22.15
N SER A 74 -4.37 17.49 22.15
CA SER A 74 -3.90 18.66 22.88
C SER A 74 -3.51 18.24 24.30
N ARG A 75 -2.23 18.47 24.61
CA ARG A 75 -1.68 18.53 25.96
C ARG A 75 -2.73 18.98 26.98
N THR A 76 -2.77 18.23 28.09
CA THR A 76 -3.28 18.64 29.41
C THR A 76 -4.76 18.37 29.68
N GLN A 77 -5.06 17.17 30.17
CA GLN A 77 -6.01 16.99 31.28
C GLN A 77 -5.40 16.01 32.28
N HIS A 78 -4.64 16.55 33.23
CA HIS A 78 -4.51 15.94 34.56
C HIS A 78 -5.92 15.90 35.16
N ALA A 79 -6.42 14.72 35.48
CA ALA A 79 -7.48 14.55 36.45
C ALA A 79 -7.05 13.42 37.40
N HIS A 80 -6.88 13.79 38.66
CA HIS A 80 -6.59 12.93 39.79
C HIS A 80 -7.75 11.97 40.09
N GLY A 81 -7.43 10.83 40.72
CA GLY A 81 -8.37 9.90 41.39
C GLY A 81 -8.73 8.69 40.52
N HIS A 82 -8.66 7.43 40.95
CA HIS A 82 -8.50 6.84 42.26
C HIS A 82 -7.73 5.51 42.09
N ALA A 83 -6.67 5.30 42.88
CA ALA A 83 -6.21 3.96 43.22
C ALA A 83 -7.00 3.48 44.44
N HIS A 84 -7.16 2.15 44.55
CA HIS A 84 -8.11 1.42 45.40
C HIS A 84 -9.54 1.52 44.85
N GLU A 85 -10.24 0.44 44.47
CA GLU A 85 -10.28 -0.90 45.07
C GLU A 85 -10.49 -1.96 43.98
N ALA A 86 -9.68 -3.02 43.99
CA ALA A 86 -10.00 -4.27 43.30
C ALA A 86 -9.88 -5.39 44.34
N GLU A 87 -11.04 -5.67 44.89
CA GLU A 87 -11.35 -6.72 45.84
C GLU A 87 -10.99 -8.13 45.36
N HIS A 88 -10.92 -9.01 46.36
CA HIS A 88 -11.25 -10.43 46.31
C HIS A 88 -10.26 -11.40 45.65
N ALA A 89 -9.15 -11.62 46.35
CA ALA A 89 -8.49 -12.93 46.38
C ALA A 89 -9.31 -13.91 47.25
N GLY A 90 -10.28 -14.57 46.64
CA GLY A 90 -10.84 -15.87 47.04
C GLY A 90 -10.96 -16.69 45.76
N ASP A 91 -10.27 -17.81 45.61
CA ASP A 91 -10.77 -19.07 46.14
C ASP A 91 -9.61 -20.07 46.39
N ARG A 92 -9.77 -20.82 47.47
CA ARG A 92 -8.91 -21.88 47.97
C ARG A 92 -9.34 -23.21 47.34
N SER A 93 -8.37 -23.97 46.87
CA SER A 93 -8.36 -25.44 46.92
C SER A 93 -6.90 -25.84 46.73
N ALA A 94 -6.06 -26.03 47.75
CA ALA A 94 -6.18 -26.84 48.97
C ALA A 94 -6.53 -28.31 48.68
N ALA A 95 -5.46 -29.11 48.69
CA ALA A 95 -5.30 -30.45 49.25
C ALA A 95 -6.24 -31.59 48.79
#